data_AF-A0A1G7YTV3-F1
#
_entry.id   AF-A0A1G7YTV3-F1
#
_cell.length_a   1.000
_cell.length_b   1.000
_cell.length_c   1.000
_cell.angle_alpha   90.00
_cell.angle_beta   90.00
_cell.angle_gamma   90.00
#
_symmetry.space_group_name_H-M   'P 1'
#
loop_
_entity.id
_entity.type
_entity.pdbx_description
1 polymer ?
#
loop_
_entity_poly.entity_id
_entity_poly.type
_entity_poly.pdbx_seq_one_letter_code
_entity_poly.pdbx_strand_id
1 'polypeptide(L)'
;MRWDGLILAKFGLNQISAVIDVAKPNSKLPSRTIDVSCAKCHTALFKYAKGGKGALVKCFKQRIVSDFTHDSGICPKCATPFARETLIRGAPAYKIIGGKVVSK
;
A
#
# COMPACT_ATOMS: atom_id res chain seq x y z
N MET A 1 16.40 -39.09 36.11
CA MET A 1 16.73 -37.95 36.99
C MET A 1 17.09 -36.81 36.06
N ARG A 2 16.11 -35.97 35.69
CA ARG A 2 15.66 -34.78 36.43
C ARG A 2 16.62 -33.61 36.14
N TRP A 3 16.12 -32.66 35.34
CA TRP A 3 16.30 -31.19 35.49
C TRP A 3 17.68 -30.66 35.03
N ASP A 4 17.88 -29.59 34.26
CA ASP A 4 17.08 -28.44 33.79
C ASP A 4 17.79 -27.93 32.52
N GLY A 5 17.10 -27.45 31.48
CA GLY A 5 16.62 -26.07 31.45
C GLY A 5 17.77 -25.12 31.14
N LEU A 6 17.87 -24.67 29.88
CA LEU A 6 18.40 -23.35 29.51
C LEU A 6 18.08 -23.06 28.03
N ILE A 7 16.88 -22.51 27.84
CA ILE A 7 16.59 -21.33 27.03
C ILE A 7 17.05 -21.38 25.56
N LEU A 8 16.10 -21.80 24.72
CA LEU A 8 15.94 -21.33 23.35
C LEU A 8 15.61 -19.82 23.35
N ALA A 9 16.62 -18.98 23.15
CA ALA A 9 16.40 -17.58 22.76
C ALA A 9 17.64 -17.00 22.06
N LYS A 10 17.87 -17.40 20.80
CA LYS A 10 18.68 -16.59 19.88
C LYS A 10 17.74 -15.80 18.96
N PHE A 11 17.03 -14.86 19.58
CA PHE A 11 16.54 -13.67 18.88
C PHE A 11 17.77 -12.82 18.52
N GLY A 12 18.26 -13.01 17.30
CA GLY A 12 19.30 -12.19 16.69
C GLY A 12 18.75 -11.52 15.44
N LEU A 13 17.63 -10.80 15.57
CA LEU A 13 17.17 -9.89 14.52
C LEU A 13 18.18 -8.75 14.43
N ASN A 14 19.11 -8.91 13.49
CA ASN A 14 20.08 -7.90 13.11
C ASN A 14 19.34 -6.75 12.41
N GLN A 15 18.79 -5.85 13.23
CA GLN A 15 18.17 -4.58 12.87
C GLN A 15 19.25 -3.59 12.43
N ILE A 16 19.90 -3.84 11.29
CA ILE A 16 20.61 -2.80 10.56
C ILE A 16 19.60 -2.02 9.73
N SER A 17 18.79 -1.21 10.42
CA SER A 17 17.94 -0.19 9.83
C SER A 17 18.78 1.00 9.37
N ALA A 18 19.66 0.79 8.39
CA ALA A 18 20.25 1.87 7.61
C ALA A 18 19.35 2.15 6.41
N VAL A 19 18.16 2.70 6.66
CA VAL A 19 17.29 3.20 5.60
C VAL A 19 17.83 4.54 5.11
N ILE A 20 18.59 4.47 4.02
CA ILE A 20 18.97 5.58 3.16
C ILE A 20 17.72 6.47 2.96
N ASP A 21 17.77 7.72 3.42
CA ASP A 21 16.67 8.69 3.36
C ASP A 21 16.38 9.12 1.91
N VAL A 22 15.78 8.24 1.12
CA VAL A 22 15.20 8.58 -0.17
C VAL A 22 13.79 9.12 0.07
N ALA A 23 13.70 10.41 0.38
CA ALA A 23 12.48 11.24 0.41
C ALA A 23 11.22 10.47 0.82
N LYS A 24 11.09 10.20 2.14
CA LYS A 24 9.88 9.63 2.75
C LYS A 24 8.65 10.42 2.30
N PRO A 25 7.50 9.75 2.06
CA PRO A 25 6.25 10.47 1.83
C PRO A 25 6.01 11.43 3.01
N ASN A 26 5.80 12.71 2.69
CA ASN A 26 5.58 13.76 3.69
C ASN A 26 4.50 13.34 4.71
N SER A 27 4.75 13.61 6.00
CA SER A 27 3.85 13.29 7.12
C SER A 27 2.49 13.98 7.00
N LYS A 28 2.38 15.06 6.23
CA LYS A 28 1.12 15.74 5.96
C LYS A 28 0.43 15.12 4.73
N LEU A 29 -0.79 14.62 4.92
CA LEU A 29 -1.64 14.19 3.81
C LEU A 29 -1.93 15.40 2.89
N PRO A 30 -1.88 15.24 1.57
CA PRO A 30 -2.24 16.31 0.65
C PRO A 30 -3.73 16.65 0.80
N SER A 31 -4.09 17.92 0.63
CA SER A 31 -5.46 18.42 0.80
C SER A 31 -6.47 17.86 -0.21
N ARG A 32 -6.00 17.40 -1.38
CA ARG A 32 -6.85 16.84 -2.43
C ARG A 32 -6.99 15.33 -2.28
N THR A 33 -8.18 14.91 -1.90
CA THR A 33 -8.61 13.51 -1.97
C THR A 33 -9.34 13.27 -3.29
N ILE A 34 -9.07 12.12 -3.91
CA ILE A 34 -9.77 11.64 -5.11
C ILE A 34 -10.42 10.30 -4.80
N ASP A 35 -11.50 10.02 -5.52
CA ASP A 35 -12.16 8.72 -5.45
C ASP A 35 -11.58 7.82 -6.53
N VAL A 36 -11.15 6.63 -6.11
CA VAL A 36 -10.53 5.64 -6.99
C VAL A 36 -11.52 4.50 -7.20
N SER A 37 -11.93 4.29 -8.45
CA SER A 37 -12.95 3.31 -8.82
C SER A 37 -12.43 2.32 -9.87
N CYS A 38 -13.02 1.14 -9.92
CA CYS A 38 -12.68 0.14 -10.93
C CYS A 38 -13.19 0.58 -12.32
N ALA A 39 -12.36 0.52 -13.35
CA ALA A 39 -12.76 0.89 -14.71
C ALA A 39 -13.80 -0.05 -15.32
N LYS A 40 -13.87 -1.32 -14.86
CA LYS A 40 -14.76 -2.34 -15.42
C LYS A 40 -16.17 -2.31 -14.83
N CYS A 41 -16.28 -2.13 -13.51
CA CYS A 41 -17.54 -2.26 -12.79
C CYS A 41 -17.95 -1.00 -12.03
N HIS A 42 -17.13 0.05 -12.08
CA HIS A 42 -17.32 1.35 -11.41
C HIS A 42 -17.47 1.30 -9.89
N THR A 43 -17.20 0.16 -9.26
CA THR A 43 -17.16 0.05 -7.79
C THR A 43 -16.03 0.90 -7.21
N ALA A 44 -16.34 1.63 -6.14
CA ALA A 44 -15.36 2.35 -5.36
C ALA A 44 -14.36 1.36 -4.74
N LEU A 45 -13.06 1.59 -4.98
CA LEU A 45 -11.99 0.77 -4.43
C LEU A 45 -11.43 1.42 -3.16
N PHE A 46 -11.04 2.69 -3.25
CA PHE A 46 -10.51 3.43 -2.10
C PHE A 46 -10.54 4.94 -2.34
N LYS A 47 -10.48 5.71 -1.26
CA LYS A 47 -10.24 7.16 -1.27
C LYS A 47 -8.75 7.43 -1.13
N TYR A 48 -8.18 8.19 -2.06
CA TYR A 48 -6.73 8.41 -2.10
C TYR A 48 -6.38 9.90 -2.01
N ALA A 49 -5.49 10.25 -1.08
CA ALA A 49 -4.95 11.59 -0.97
C ALA A 49 -3.85 11.80 -2.03
N LYS A 50 -4.21 12.42 -3.16
CA LYS A 50 -3.34 12.56 -4.33
C LYS A 50 -2.43 13.77 -4.21
N GLY A 51 -1.12 13.53 -4.26
CA GLY A 51 -0.11 14.57 -4.43
C GLY A 51 0.17 14.84 -5.90
N GLY A 52 0.02 16.09 -6.35
CA GLY A 52 0.37 16.53 -7.70
C GLY A 52 -0.68 16.26 -8.78
N LYS A 53 -0.39 16.70 -10.02
CA LYS A 53 -1.32 16.68 -11.16
C LYS A 53 -1.20 15.43 -12.06
N GLY A 54 -0.11 14.67 -11.98
CA GLY A 54 0.16 13.51 -12.86
C GLY A 54 -0.78 12.31 -12.70
N ALA A 55 -0.60 11.29 -13.54
CA ALA A 55 -1.40 10.07 -13.52
C ALA A 55 -1.22 9.24 -12.25
N LEU A 56 -2.26 8.49 -11.87
CA LEU A 56 -2.27 7.61 -10.71
C LEU A 56 -1.58 6.26 -11.02
N VAL A 57 -0.25 6.27 -11.05
CA VAL A 57 0.57 5.06 -11.34
C VAL A 57 0.98 4.33 -10.06
N LYS A 58 1.25 5.08 -8.98
CA LYS A 58 1.75 4.59 -7.69
C LYS A 58 0.87 5.14 -6.57
N CYS A 59 0.30 4.25 -5.76
CA CYS A 59 -0.52 4.62 -4.61
C CYS A 59 0.15 4.10 -3.33
N PHE A 60 0.68 4.99 -2.50
CA PHE A 60 1.25 4.57 -1.22
C PHE A 60 0.13 4.21 -0.25
N LYS A 61 0.24 3.06 0.44
CA LYS A 61 -0.82 2.60 1.37
C LYS A 61 -1.08 3.62 2.49
N GLN A 62 -0.02 4.31 2.94
CA GLN A 62 -0.11 5.39 3.94
C GLN A 62 -0.93 6.61 3.51
N ARG A 63 -1.25 6.78 2.22
CA ARG A 63 -2.06 7.90 1.69
C ARG A 63 -3.49 7.47 1.34
N ILE A 64 -3.86 6.24 1.65
CA ILE A 64 -5.23 5.75 1.51
C ILE A 64 -6.01 6.28 2.72
N VAL A 65 -7.05 7.05 2.44
CA VAL A 65 -7.92 7.65 3.47
C VAL A 65 -8.98 6.64 3.90
N SER A 66 -9.49 5.86 2.95
CA SER A 66 -10.47 4.80 3.21
C SER A 66 -10.26 3.69 2.20
N ASP A 67 -10.20 2.45 2.67
CA ASP A 67 -10.08 1.26 1.83
C ASP A 67 -11.42 0.50 1.85
N PHE A 68 -11.94 0.16 0.68
CA PHE A 68 -13.17 -0.61 0.50
C PHE A 68 -12.89 -1.97 -0.18
N THR A 69 -11.63 -2.35 -0.33
CA THR A 69 -11.22 -3.63 -0.89
C THR A 69 -11.16 -4.71 0.19
N HIS A 70 -11.54 -5.95 -0.16
CA HIS A 70 -11.38 -7.11 0.72
C HIS A 70 -9.97 -7.70 0.58
N ASP A 71 -9.57 -7.92 -0.67
CA ASP A 71 -8.26 -8.46 -1.01
C ASP A 71 -7.40 -7.37 -1.66
N SER A 72 -6.13 -7.36 -1.29
CA SER A 72 -5.23 -6.32 -1.72
C SER A 72 -4.94 -6.38 -3.23
N GLY A 73 -5.28 -5.29 -3.94
CA GLY A 73 -5.09 -5.21 -5.39
C GLY A 73 -6.17 -5.90 -6.23
N ILE A 74 -7.25 -6.41 -5.61
CA ILE A 74 -8.36 -7.09 -6.29
C ILE A 74 -9.66 -6.33 -6.04
N CYS A 75 -10.47 -6.18 -7.10
CA CYS A 75 -11.77 -5.53 -6.98
C CYS A 75 -12.78 -6.44 -6.27
N PRO A 76 -13.50 -5.96 -5.24
CA PRO A 76 -14.45 -6.78 -4.47
C PRO A 76 -15.68 -7.23 -5.28
N LYS A 77 -16.05 -6.48 -6.33
CA LYS A 77 -17.24 -6.80 -7.15
C LYS A 77 -16.96 -7.71 -8.34
N CYS A 78 -15.84 -7.48 -9.03
CA CYS A 78 -15.55 -8.17 -10.30
C CYS A 78 -14.29 -9.07 -10.25
N ALA A 79 -13.70 -9.23 -9.06
CA ALA A 79 -12.49 -10.01 -8.80
C ALA A 79 -11.30 -9.70 -9.74
N THR A 80 -11.35 -8.57 -10.44
CA THR A 80 -10.32 -8.23 -11.42
C THR A 80 -9.14 -7.60 -10.69
N PRO A 81 -7.89 -8.07 -10.92
CA PRO A 81 -6.72 -7.44 -10.35
C PRO A 81 -6.55 -6.04 -10.94
N PHE A 82 -6.56 -5.03 -10.08
CA PHE A 82 -6.41 -3.62 -10.48
C PHE A 82 -5.02 -3.07 -10.11
N ALA A 83 -4.33 -3.67 -9.15
CA ALA A 83 -3.00 -3.27 -8.73
C ALA A 83 -2.16 -4.45 -8.29
N ARG A 84 -0.84 -4.24 -8.24
CA ARG A 84 0.12 -5.17 -7.63
C ARG A 84 0.72 -4.53 -6.39
N GLU A 85 0.85 -5.30 -5.32
CA GLU A 85 1.58 -4.85 -4.14
C GLU A 85 3.08 -4.79 -4.43
N THR A 86 3.72 -3.70 -4.02
CA THR A 86 5.17 -3.54 -4.18
C THR A 86 5.71 -2.55 -3.15
N LEU A 87 6.99 -2.69 -2.83
CA LEU A 87 7.71 -1.70 -2.04
C LEU A 87 8.30 -0.65 -2.97
N ILE A 88 7.93 0.62 -2.80
CA ILE A 88 8.48 1.74 -3.56
C ILE A 88 9.26 2.60 -2.59
N ARG A 89 10.59 2.64 -2.75
CA ARG A 89 11.50 3.40 -1.86
C ARG A 89 11.34 3.01 -0.39
N GLY A 90 11.22 1.71 -0.12
CA GLY A 90 11.04 1.17 1.23
C GLY A 90 9.64 1.35 1.84
N ALA A 91 8.69 1.98 1.13
CA ALA A 91 7.32 2.14 1.61
C ALA A 91 6.34 1.21 0.85
N PRO A 92 5.36 0.60 1.55
CA PRO A 92 4.36 -0.25 0.92
C PRO A 92 3.42 0.58 0.03
N ALA A 93 3.26 0.14 -1.21
CA ALA A 93 2.46 0.81 -2.22
C ALA A 93 1.76 -0.18 -3.16
N TYR A 94 0.66 0.27 -3.74
CA TYR A 94 0.01 -0.35 -4.87
C TYR A 94 0.55 0.26 -6.17
N LYS A 95 1.06 -0.60 -7.06
CA LYS A 95 1.37 -0.26 -8.44
C LYS A 95 0.15 -0.57 -9.29
N ILE A 96 -0.53 0.48 -9.75
CA ILE A 96 -1.78 0.36 -10.50
C ILE A 96 -1.50 -0.25 -11.88
N ILE A 97 -2.34 -1.19 -12.29
CA ILE A 97 -2.33 -1.74 -13.65
C ILE A 97 -3.04 -0.72 -14.55
N GLY A 98 -2.36 -0.27 -15.61
CA GLY A 98 -2.87 0.77 -16.51
C GLY A 98 -4.25 0.43 -17.06
N GLY A 99 -5.15 1.42 -17.09
CA GLY A 99 -6.51 1.28 -17.62
C GLY A 99 -7.49 0.45 -16.76
N LYS A 100 -7.07 -0.09 -15.61
CA LYS A 100 -7.97 -0.85 -14.71
C LYS A 100 -8.69 0.00 -13.68
N VAL A 101 -8.25 1.24 -13.51
CA VAL A 101 -8.70 2.15 -12.46
C VAL A 101 -9.03 3.51 -13.07
N VAL A 102 -10.12 4.10 -12.59
CA VAL A 102 -10.54 5.47 -12.92
C VAL A 102 -10.49 6.29 -11.63
N SER A 103 -9.70 7.36 -11.65
CA SER A 103 -9.64 8.35 -10.57
C SER A 103 -10.43 9.59 -10.95
N LYS A 104 -11.35 10.04 -10.10
CA LYS A 104 -12.07 11.31 -10.24
C LYS A 104 -11.77 12.22 -9.06
#